data_AF-A0A7C4MZ49-F1
#
_entry.id   AF-A0A7C4MZ49-F1
#
_cell.length_a   1.000
_cell.length_b   1.000
_cell.length_c   1.000
_cell.angle_alpha   90.00
_cell.angle_beta   90.00
_cell.angle_gamma   90.00
#
_symmetry.space_group_name_H-M   'P 1'
#
loop_
_entity.id
_entity.type
_entity.pdbx_description
1 polymer ?
#
loop_
_entity_poly.entity_id
_entity_poly.type
_entity_poly.pdbx_seq_one_letter_code
_entity_poly.pdbx_strand_id
1 'polypeptide(L)'
;MEGFGWPARATMNLDALFNNLLTSGIGLSNSETLRKLRILNTFHLVVIMTAPLLGLFYFYVGALILYYVTILTGSLMISSFIVLRKTKSLVLGGHYAISILWIFLFLVSWNTGAITFEGVIHPTWILNGSLILFAVLIMGYFHGSLWTMVMFVQAGLIVYLYQSRFQFPNLLPMEMAALYHLGTFMVGFLVLVLLAFLFEREREDALLREEIKAQALRESRKYMDDLLARSPVPTFILDRNHRVVEWNPACQELTGVLPGEILGKGVWDGFKIGQKGSLADLVLDEPGAVEEHVQEAILSHSESGWVEMDMVLPGLKEGRRVRMSAGALTDETGAVRGAIQTVTELPLRASGGILKDMTSRLKKSEAEAAETKEKLKSVTEEYNLLKKNIAAFIRKKEEP
;
A
#
# COMPACT_ATOMS: atom_id res chain seq x y z
N MET A 1 -26.49 0.51 -49.87
CA MET A 1 -25.47 -0.56 -49.84
C MET A 1 -24.68 -0.38 -48.57
N GLU A 2 -25.12 -1.07 -47.52
CA GLU A 2 -24.51 -1.03 -46.19
C GLU A 2 -23.16 -1.74 -46.22
N GLY A 3 -22.13 -1.04 -45.73
CA GLY A 3 -20.78 -1.58 -45.59
C GLY A 3 -20.72 -2.58 -44.46
N PHE A 4 -20.59 -3.86 -44.81
CA PHE A 4 -20.39 -4.97 -43.88
C PHE A 4 -18.94 -4.90 -43.34
N GLY A 5 -18.76 -4.19 -42.24
CA GLY A 5 -17.50 -4.17 -41.49
C GLY A 5 -17.31 -5.48 -40.74
N TRP A 6 -16.29 -6.24 -41.11
CA TRP A 6 -15.87 -7.43 -40.35
C TRP A 6 -15.47 -7.04 -38.92
N PRO A 7 -15.90 -7.77 -37.89
CA PRO A 7 -15.43 -7.51 -36.53
C PRO A 7 -13.93 -7.79 -36.45
N ALA A 8 -13.19 -6.79 -35.96
CA ALA A 8 -11.76 -6.90 -35.68
C ALA A 8 -11.50 -8.17 -34.84
N ARG A 9 -10.60 -9.04 -35.32
CA ARG A 9 -10.11 -10.18 -34.54
C ARG A 9 -9.56 -9.63 -33.23
N ALA A 10 -10.16 -10.03 -32.11
CA ALA A 10 -9.58 -9.84 -30.79
C ALA A 10 -8.20 -10.52 -30.79
N THR A 11 -7.13 -9.73 -30.91
CA THR A 11 -5.78 -10.20 -30.66
C THR A 11 -5.72 -10.54 -29.18
N MET A 12 -5.81 -11.83 -28.85
CA MET A 12 -5.59 -12.33 -27.49
C MET A 12 -4.22 -11.82 -27.04
N ASN A 13 -4.22 -10.88 -26.09
CA ASN A 13 -3.00 -10.38 -25.49
C ASN A 13 -2.40 -11.50 -24.62
N LEU A 14 -1.44 -12.24 -25.19
CA LEU A 14 -0.79 -13.39 -24.55
C LEU A 14 -0.17 -13.00 -23.21
N ASP A 15 0.34 -11.78 -23.08
CA ASP A 15 0.91 -11.27 -21.83
C ASP A 15 -0.15 -11.11 -20.75
N ALA A 16 -1.36 -10.66 -21.12
CA ALA A 16 -2.47 -10.54 -20.19
C ALA A 16 -2.97 -11.92 -19.72
N LEU A 17 -3.02 -12.90 -20.64
CA LEU A 17 -3.37 -14.29 -20.31
C LEU A 17 -2.31 -14.95 -19.43
N PHE A 18 -1.03 -14.77 -19.74
CA PHE A 18 0.07 -15.33 -18.96
C PHE A 18 0.15 -14.69 -17.58
N ASN A 19 -0.03 -13.38 -17.48
CA ASN A 19 -0.14 -12.70 -16.18
C ASN A 19 -1.33 -13.20 -15.37
N ASN A 20 -2.51 -13.38 -15.99
CA ASN A 20 -3.66 -13.96 -15.30
C ASN A 20 -3.40 -15.38 -14.80
N LEU A 21 -2.71 -16.19 -15.63
CA LEU A 21 -2.32 -17.55 -15.29
C LEU A 21 -1.41 -17.57 -14.06
N LEU A 22 -0.42 -16.68 -14.02
CA LEU A 22 0.53 -16.56 -12.91
C LEU A 22 -0.08 -15.97 -11.64
N THR A 23 -1.09 -15.11 -11.74
CA THR A 23 -1.75 -14.48 -10.58
C THR A 23 -3.02 -15.20 -10.14
N SER A 24 -3.38 -16.31 -10.79
CA SER A 24 -4.64 -17.03 -10.57
C SER A 24 -5.89 -16.14 -10.70
N GLY A 25 -5.80 -15.07 -11.49
CA GLY A 25 -6.88 -14.08 -11.68
C GLY A 25 -7.20 -13.24 -10.44
N ILE A 26 -6.26 -13.09 -9.50
CA ILE A 26 -6.40 -12.19 -8.34
C ILE A 26 -5.92 -10.78 -8.73
N GLY A 27 -6.70 -9.76 -8.34
CA GLY A 27 -6.38 -8.35 -8.53
C GLY A 27 -5.29 -7.85 -7.57
N LEU A 28 -4.75 -6.66 -7.85
CA LEU A 28 -3.55 -6.05 -7.23
C LEU A 28 -3.64 -5.71 -5.72
N SER A 29 -4.63 -6.21 -4.96
CA SER A 29 -4.89 -5.73 -3.59
C SER A 29 -3.80 -6.09 -2.57
N ASN A 30 -3.02 -7.16 -2.80
CA ASN A 30 -1.88 -7.52 -1.94
C ASN A 30 -0.67 -7.97 -2.77
N SER A 31 0.35 -7.11 -2.87
CA SER A 31 1.55 -7.33 -3.69
C SER A 31 2.39 -8.53 -3.23
N GLU A 32 2.38 -8.86 -1.94
CA GLU A 32 3.14 -9.99 -1.40
C GLU A 32 2.48 -11.32 -1.74
N THR A 33 1.17 -11.42 -1.52
CA THR A 33 0.40 -12.63 -1.85
C THR A 33 0.48 -12.93 -3.35
N LEU A 34 0.42 -11.89 -4.18
CA LEU A 34 0.54 -12.02 -5.64
C LEU A 34 1.93 -12.52 -6.07
N ARG A 35 3.00 -12.09 -5.40
CA ARG A 35 4.36 -12.60 -5.63
C ARG A 35 4.46 -14.09 -5.29
N LYS A 36 3.98 -14.49 -4.10
CA LYS A 36 4.01 -15.90 -3.65
C LYS A 36 3.17 -16.81 -4.57
N LEU A 37 2.01 -16.34 -5.03
CA LEU A 37 1.20 -17.04 -6.04
C LEU A 37 1.94 -17.20 -7.37
N ARG A 38 2.64 -16.15 -7.84
CA ARG A 38 3.44 -16.25 -9.06
C ARG A 38 4.54 -17.31 -8.91
N ILE A 39 5.25 -17.32 -7.79
CA ILE A 39 6.29 -18.35 -7.53
C ILE A 39 5.66 -19.75 -7.54
N LEU A 40 4.55 -19.94 -6.82
CA LEU A 40 3.86 -21.23 -6.74
C LEU A 40 3.31 -21.68 -8.10
N ASN A 41 2.70 -20.80 -8.89
CA ASN A 41 2.18 -21.11 -10.21
C ASN A 41 3.30 -21.41 -11.22
N THR A 42 4.39 -20.65 -11.22
CA THR A 42 5.59 -20.96 -12.02
C THR A 42 6.13 -22.34 -11.65
N PHE A 43 6.18 -22.65 -10.36
CA PHE A 43 6.62 -23.96 -9.89
C PHE A 43 5.73 -25.11 -10.38
N HIS A 44 4.40 -24.95 -10.33
CA HIS A 44 3.47 -25.92 -10.93
C HIS A 44 3.78 -26.15 -12.40
N LEU A 45 3.94 -25.07 -13.18
CA LEU A 45 4.23 -25.16 -14.61
C LEU A 45 5.55 -25.89 -14.89
N VAL A 46 6.61 -25.59 -14.13
CA VAL A 46 7.90 -26.27 -14.26
C VAL A 46 7.77 -27.76 -13.99
N VAL A 47 7.09 -28.17 -12.92
CA VAL A 47 6.88 -29.60 -12.61
C VAL A 47 6.04 -30.29 -13.68
N ILE A 48 4.96 -29.65 -14.14
CA ILE A 48 4.08 -30.19 -15.19
C ILE A 48 4.85 -30.38 -16.51
N MET A 49 5.72 -29.43 -16.88
CA MET A 49 6.51 -29.51 -18.11
C MET A 49 7.67 -30.52 -18.01
N THR A 50 8.26 -30.69 -16.83
CA THR A 50 9.42 -31.58 -16.64
C THR A 50 9.02 -33.03 -16.39
N ALA A 51 7.83 -33.29 -15.84
CA ALA A 51 7.36 -34.64 -15.53
C ALA A 51 7.36 -35.60 -16.74
N PRO A 52 6.89 -35.22 -17.95
CA PRO A 52 6.96 -36.10 -19.13
C PRO A 52 8.39 -36.45 -19.53
N LEU A 53 9.32 -35.49 -19.44
CA LEU A 53 10.73 -35.70 -19.79
C LEU A 53 11.40 -36.67 -18.81
N LEU A 54 11.19 -36.46 -17.51
CA LEU A 54 11.71 -37.36 -16.47
C LEU A 54 11.05 -38.74 -16.52
N GLY A 55 9.75 -38.80 -16.85
CA GLY A 55 9.04 -40.05 -17.08
C GLY A 55 9.68 -40.83 -18.23
N LEU A 56 9.93 -40.18 -19.37
CA LEU A 56 10.55 -40.82 -20.53
C LEU A 56 11.96 -41.36 -20.19
N PHE A 57 12.72 -40.65 -19.37
CA PHE A 57 13.98 -41.16 -18.84
C PHE A 57 13.80 -42.47 -18.05
N TYR A 58 12.85 -42.52 -17.10
CA TYR A 58 12.60 -43.76 -16.34
C TYR A 58 12.08 -44.91 -17.21
N PHE A 59 11.27 -44.61 -18.23
CA PHE A 59 10.82 -45.61 -19.20
C PHE A 59 12.00 -46.20 -19.97
N TYR A 60 12.91 -45.35 -20.46
CA TYR A 60 14.11 -45.78 -21.21
C TYR A 60 15.05 -46.66 -20.37
N VAL A 61 15.22 -46.34 -19.09
CA VAL A 61 16.07 -47.10 -18.16
C VAL A 61 15.39 -48.39 -17.65
N GLY A 62 14.13 -48.65 -18.06
CA GLY A 62 13.37 -49.85 -17.69
C GLY A 62 12.67 -49.77 -16.33
N ALA A 63 12.70 -48.62 -15.66
CA ALA A 63 12.08 -48.40 -14.36
C ALA A 63 10.59 -48.01 -14.51
N LEU A 64 9.75 -48.96 -14.95
CA LEU A 64 8.33 -48.72 -15.29
C LEU A 64 7.50 -48.14 -14.13
N ILE A 65 7.76 -48.57 -12.88
CA ILE A 65 7.06 -48.02 -11.70
C ILE A 65 7.36 -46.52 -11.56
N LEU A 66 8.63 -46.12 -11.71
CA LEU A 66 9.04 -44.72 -11.63
C LEU A 66 8.48 -43.88 -12.78
N TYR A 67 8.35 -44.47 -13.98
CA TYR A 67 7.65 -43.84 -15.09
C TYR A 67 6.21 -43.48 -14.73
N TYR A 68 5.40 -44.44 -14.30
CA TYR A 68 3.99 -44.20 -13.95
C TYR A 68 3.84 -43.20 -12.80
N VAL A 69 4.68 -43.32 -11.77
CA VAL A 69 4.70 -42.38 -10.64
C VAL A 69 4.99 -40.96 -11.11
N THR A 70 5.93 -40.77 -12.05
CA THR A 70 6.28 -39.44 -12.57
C THR A 70 5.16 -38.84 -13.41
N ILE A 71 4.54 -39.62 -14.30
CA ILE A 71 3.42 -39.15 -15.12
C ILE A 71 2.21 -38.79 -14.25
N LEU A 72 1.89 -39.64 -13.26
CA LEU A 72 0.81 -39.37 -12.31
C LEU A 72 1.06 -38.08 -11.50
N THR A 73 2.31 -37.85 -11.08
CA THR A 73 2.71 -36.63 -10.38
C THR A 73 2.45 -35.38 -11.23
N GLY A 74 2.79 -35.42 -12.53
CA GLY A 74 2.47 -34.36 -13.47
C GLY A 74 0.95 -34.10 -13.58
N SER A 75 0.15 -35.16 -13.71
CA SER A 75 -1.32 -35.05 -13.75
C SER A 75 -1.91 -34.50 -12.46
N LEU A 76 -1.45 -34.96 -11.30
CA LEU A 76 -1.88 -34.44 -10.00
C LEU A 76 -1.47 -32.97 -9.84
N MET A 77 -0.30 -32.57 -10.32
CA MET A 77 0.14 -31.18 -10.29
C MET A 77 -0.76 -30.26 -11.13
N ILE A 78 -1.27 -30.72 -12.28
CA ILE A 78 -2.30 -29.99 -13.05
C ILE A 78 -3.56 -29.80 -12.20
N SER A 79 -3.99 -30.84 -11.48
CA SER A 79 -5.15 -30.73 -10.59
C SER A 79 -4.93 -29.72 -9.46
N SER A 80 -3.73 -29.71 -8.86
CA SER A 80 -3.34 -28.74 -7.83
C SER A 80 -3.36 -27.31 -8.36
N PHE A 81 -2.85 -27.10 -9.58
CA PHE A 81 -2.89 -25.81 -10.26
C PHE A 81 -4.34 -25.31 -10.47
N ILE A 82 -5.25 -26.20 -10.88
CA ILE A 82 -6.67 -25.86 -11.04
C ILE A 82 -7.33 -25.54 -9.69
N VAL A 83 -7.03 -26.31 -8.64
CA VAL A 83 -7.56 -26.07 -7.29
C VAL A 83 -7.09 -24.72 -6.76
N LEU A 84 -5.81 -24.38 -6.93
CA LEU A 84 -5.28 -23.06 -6.55
C LEU A 84 -6.00 -21.94 -7.29
N ARG A 85 -6.27 -22.10 -8.60
CA ARG A 85 -7.00 -21.10 -9.39
C ARG A 85 -8.46 -20.93 -8.95
N LYS A 86 -9.13 -22.01 -8.56
CA LYS A 86 -10.52 -21.96 -8.07
C LYS A 86 -10.63 -21.37 -6.67
N THR A 87 -9.78 -21.83 -5.76
CA THR A 87 -9.86 -21.50 -4.33
C THR A 87 -9.16 -20.20 -3.98
N LYS A 88 -8.17 -19.77 -4.79
CA LYS A 88 -7.35 -18.58 -4.56
C LYS A 88 -6.62 -18.59 -3.20
N SER A 89 -6.56 -19.75 -2.55
CA SER A 89 -5.93 -19.95 -1.26
C SER A 89 -4.51 -20.44 -1.45
N LEU A 90 -3.55 -19.59 -1.08
CA LEU A 90 -2.12 -19.90 -1.15
C LEU A 90 -1.76 -21.09 -0.26
N VAL A 91 -2.34 -21.16 0.93
CA VAL A 91 -2.08 -22.23 1.91
C VAL A 91 -2.57 -23.58 1.39
N LEU A 92 -3.81 -23.63 0.89
CA LEU A 92 -4.37 -24.89 0.38
C LEU A 92 -3.62 -25.38 -0.87
N GLY A 93 -3.37 -24.49 -1.84
CA GLY A 93 -2.61 -24.85 -3.04
C GLY A 93 -1.16 -25.22 -2.74
N GLY A 94 -0.53 -24.54 -1.78
CA GLY A 94 0.82 -24.87 -1.33
C GLY A 94 0.90 -26.26 -0.70
N HIS A 95 0.03 -26.58 0.26
CA HIS A 95 -0.04 -27.91 0.86
C HIS A 95 -0.33 -29.01 -0.16
N TYR A 96 -1.21 -28.75 -1.12
CA TYR A 96 -1.54 -29.76 -2.12
C TYR A 96 -0.33 -30.03 -3.05
N ALA A 97 0.33 -28.98 -3.55
CA ALA A 97 1.51 -29.11 -4.39
C ALA A 97 2.67 -29.81 -3.66
N ILE A 98 2.95 -29.42 -2.40
CA ILE A 98 4.02 -30.03 -1.61
C ILE A 98 3.69 -31.48 -1.27
N SER A 99 2.44 -31.81 -0.95
CA SER A 99 2.02 -33.20 -0.73
C SER A 99 2.28 -34.09 -1.95
N ILE A 100 1.94 -33.61 -3.14
CA ILE A 100 2.16 -34.34 -4.40
C ILE A 100 3.66 -34.63 -4.58
N LEU A 101 4.51 -33.61 -4.38
CA LEU A 101 5.95 -33.77 -4.55
C LEU A 101 6.61 -34.58 -3.45
N TRP A 102 6.13 -34.46 -2.21
CA TRP A 102 6.60 -35.28 -1.11
C TRP A 102 6.33 -36.76 -1.37
N ILE A 103 5.11 -37.12 -1.78
CA ILE A 103 4.76 -38.51 -2.16
C ILE A 103 5.64 -38.96 -3.34
N PHE A 104 5.82 -38.11 -4.35
CA PHE A 104 6.69 -38.40 -5.48
C PHE A 104 8.13 -38.70 -5.04
N LEU A 105 8.76 -37.82 -4.25
CA LEU A 105 10.13 -38.01 -3.77
C LEU A 105 10.25 -39.23 -2.86
N PHE A 106 9.25 -39.49 -2.03
CA PHE A 106 9.18 -40.69 -1.20
C PHE A 106 9.17 -41.95 -2.07
N LEU A 107 8.29 -42.04 -3.07
CA LEU A 107 8.19 -43.19 -3.96
C LEU A 107 9.45 -43.37 -4.83
N VAL A 108 10.03 -42.28 -5.32
CA VAL A 108 11.30 -42.31 -6.05
C VAL A 108 12.40 -42.83 -5.14
N SER A 109 12.57 -42.24 -3.94
CA SER A 109 13.58 -42.67 -2.97
C SER A 109 13.39 -44.15 -2.59
N TRP A 110 12.16 -44.58 -2.33
CA TRP A 110 11.83 -45.96 -1.98
C TRP A 110 12.24 -46.97 -3.05
N ASN A 111 12.06 -46.63 -4.33
CA ASN A 111 12.33 -47.51 -5.47
C ASN A 111 13.74 -47.35 -6.07
N THR A 112 14.56 -46.46 -5.50
CA THR A 112 15.96 -46.22 -5.89
C THR A 112 16.93 -46.55 -4.76
N GLY A 113 16.50 -47.37 -3.80
CA GLY A 113 17.33 -47.88 -2.72
C GLY A 113 17.26 -47.13 -1.39
N ALA A 114 16.68 -45.92 -1.32
CA ALA A 114 16.52 -45.04 -0.13
C ALA A 114 17.80 -44.82 0.74
N ILE A 115 18.31 -45.88 1.35
CA ILE A 115 19.60 -46.00 2.04
C ILE A 115 20.32 -47.26 1.51
N THR A 116 21.58 -47.14 1.11
CA THR A 116 22.38 -48.29 0.68
C THR A 116 22.60 -49.30 1.82
N PHE A 117 22.99 -50.54 1.50
CA PHE A 117 23.33 -51.53 2.52
C PHE A 117 24.44 -51.05 3.48
N GLU A 118 25.36 -50.23 2.99
CA GLU A 118 26.44 -49.58 3.74
C GLU A 118 25.97 -48.39 4.61
N GLY A 119 24.68 -48.06 4.58
CA GLY A 119 24.12 -46.96 5.37
C GLY A 119 24.25 -45.58 4.70
N VAL A 120 24.59 -45.52 3.41
CA VAL A 120 24.74 -44.25 2.68
C VAL A 120 23.37 -43.72 2.27
N ILE A 121 23.08 -42.48 2.69
CA ILE A 121 21.85 -41.77 2.34
C ILE A 121 21.96 -41.25 0.91
N HIS A 122 20.99 -41.56 0.06
CA HIS A 122 21.01 -41.09 -1.33
C HIS A 122 20.72 -39.59 -1.49
N PRO A 123 21.24 -38.93 -2.54
CA PRO A 123 21.08 -37.48 -2.74
C PRO A 123 19.64 -36.98 -2.85
N THR A 124 18.66 -37.85 -3.10
CA THR A 124 17.23 -37.52 -3.13
C THR A 124 16.75 -36.85 -1.83
N TRP A 125 17.43 -37.11 -0.70
CA TRP A 125 17.14 -36.46 0.58
C TRP A 125 17.38 -34.95 0.59
N ILE A 126 18.27 -34.43 -0.26
CA ILE A 126 18.50 -32.98 -0.42
C ILE A 126 17.22 -32.30 -0.91
N LEU A 127 16.50 -32.96 -1.83
CA LEU A 127 15.24 -32.44 -2.37
C LEU A 127 14.13 -32.39 -1.32
N ASN A 128 14.15 -33.26 -0.31
CA ASN A 128 13.23 -33.18 0.83
C ASN A 128 13.49 -31.91 1.67
N GLY A 129 14.76 -31.56 1.88
CA GLY A 129 15.14 -30.30 2.53
C GLY A 129 14.66 -29.08 1.73
N SER A 130 14.80 -29.13 0.39
CA SER A 130 14.29 -28.09 -0.50
C SER A 130 12.77 -27.93 -0.43
N LEU A 131 12.00 -29.00 -0.25
CA LEU A 131 10.54 -28.91 -0.06
C LEU A 131 10.16 -28.18 1.23
N ILE A 132 10.92 -28.37 2.32
CA ILE A 132 10.72 -27.63 3.57
C ILE A 132 10.97 -26.13 3.34
N LEU A 133 12.10 -25.79 2.71
CA LEU A 133 12.43 -24.40 2.38
C LEU A 133 11.37 -23.76 1.48
N PHE A 134 10.86 -24.51 0.50
CA PHE A 134 9.76 -24.06 -0.35
C PHE A 134 8.46 -23.86 0.44
N ALA A 135 8.14 -24.73 1.40
CA ALA A 135 7.00 -24.56 2.28
C ALA A 135 7.09 -23.27 3.12
N VAL A 136 8.28 -22.99 3.68
CA VAL A 136 8.55 -21.75 4.42
C VAL A 136 8.40 -20.53 3.52
N LEU A 137 8.94 -20.56 2.31
CA LEU A 137 8.90 -19.45 1.35
C LEU A 137 7.45 -19.09 0.97
N ILE A 138 6.63 -20.11 0.67
CA ILE A 138 5.28 -19.89 0.14
C ILE A 138 4.25 -19.66 1.25
N MET A 139 4.31 -20.43 2.34
CA MET A 139 3.26 -20.45 3.36
C MET A 139 3.72 -19.92 4.72
N GLY A 140 5.02 -19.72 4.93
CA GLY A 140 5.59 -19.22 6.19
C GLY A 140 6.06 -20.32 7.14
N TYR A 141 6.68 -19.88 8.25
CA TYR A 141 7.38 -20.76 9.19
C TYR A 141 6.51 -21.84 9.84
N PHE A 142 5.25 -21.52 10.17
CA PHE A 142 4.33 -22.48 10.78
C PHE A 142 4.13 -23.70 9.87
N HIS A 143 3.77 -23.47 8.61
CA HIS A 143 3.56 -24.54 7.64
C HIS A 143 4.87 -25.26 7.28
N GLY A 144 5.99 -24.53 7.26
CA GLY A 144 7.32 -25.12 7.13
C GLY A 144 7.62 -26.14 8.23
N SER A 145 7.35 -25.78 9.49
CA SER A 145 7.55 -26.66 10.66
C SER A 145 6.67 -27.92 10.61
N LEU A 146 5.44 -27.80 10.11
CA LEU A 146 4.54 -28.93 9.90
C LEU A 146 5.15 -29.93 8.90
N TRP A 147 5.66 -29.42 7.77
CA TRP A 147 6.33 -30.26 6.78
C TRP A 147 7.66 -30.83 7.27
N THR A 148 8.41 -30.09 8.09
CA THR A 148 9.58 -30.61 8.78
C THR A 148 9.20 -31.82 9.64
N MET A 149 8.12 -31.74 10.43
CA MET A 149 7.65 -32.87 11.24
C MET A 149 7.33 -34.09 10.38
N VAL A 150 6.63 -33.93 9.26
CA VAL A 150 6.32 -35.02 8.31
C VAL A 150 7.61 -35.68 7.80
N MET A 151 8.61 -34.87 7.42
CA MET A 151 9.89 -35.38 6.91
C MET A 151 10.70 -36.11 7.99
N PHE A 152 10.67 -35.64 9.25
CA PHE A 152 11.32 -36.34 10.36
C PHE A 152 10.66 -37.68 10.68
N VAL A 153 9.32 -37.75 10.61
CA VAL A 153 8.59 -39.01 10.77
C VAL A 153 8.96 -39.99 9.65
N GLN A 154 9.01 -39.53 8.40
CA GLN A 154 9.48 -40.34 7.27
C GLN A 154 10.93 -40.82 7.49
N ALA A 155 11.83 -39.94 7.92
CA ALA A 155 13.22 -40.29 8.21
C ALA A 155 13.31 -41.37 9.30
N GLY A 156 12.57 -41.22 10.40
CA GLY A 156 12.47 -42.21 11.45
C GLY A 156 11.97 -43.57 10.92
N LEU A 157 10.95 -43.57 10.07
CA LEU A 157 10.43 -44.79 9.44
C LEU A 157 11.49 -45.48 8.56
N ILE A 158 12.19 -44.74 7.70
CA ILE A 158 13.24 -45.29 6.83
C ILE A 158 14.39 -45.87 7.66
N VAL A 159 14.83 -45.17 8.72
CA VAL A 159 15.88 -45.66 9.64
C VAL A 159 15.42 -46.91 10.38
N TYR A 160 14.18 -46.95 10.86
CA TYR A 160 13.60 -48.12 11.53
C TYR A 160 13.58 -49.36 10.61
N LEU A 161 13.17 -49.17 9.35
CA LEU A 161 13.16 -50.25 8.35
C LEU A 161 14.58 -50.72 8.03
N TYR A 162 15.54 -49.81 7.88
CA TYR A 162 16.95 -50.13 7.68
C TYR A 162 17.51 -50.97 8.85
N GLN A 163 17.25 -50.58 10.09
CA GLN A 163 17.66 -51.34 11.28
C GLN A 163 17.02 -52.73 11.33
N SER A 164 15.78 -52.86 10.83
CA SER A 164 15.06 -54.13 10.69
C SER A 164 15.57 -55.00 9.53
N ARG A 165 16.68 -54.62 8.89
CA ARG A 165 17.29 -55.30 7.72
C ARG A 165 16.36 -55.35 6.50
N PHE A 166 15.42 -54.41 6.39
CA PHE A 166 14.58 -54.27 5.21
C PHE A 166 15.44 -53.87 4.00
N GLN A 167 15.31 -54.61 2.90
CA GLN A 167 16.01 -54.30 1.65
C GLN A 167 15.10 -53.47 0.76
N PHE A 168 15.49 -52.22 0.52
CA PHE A 168 14.76 -51.33 -0.39
C PHE A 168 14.91 -51.79 -1.84
N PRO A 169 13.84 -51.72 -2.65
CA PRO A 169 13.94 -52.00 -4.07
C PRO A 169 14.86 -50.97 -4.75
N ASN A 170 15.68 -51.47 -5.66
CA ASN A 170 16.50 -50.62 -6.53
C ASN A 170 16.21 -50.98 -7.98
N LEU A 171 15.34 -50.19 -8.61
CA LEU A 171 14.89 -50.42 -9.98
C LEU A 171 15.89 -49.89 -11.03
N LEU A 172 16.95 -49.19 -10.61
CA LEU A 172 17.92 -48.64 -11.54
C LEU A 172 18.98 -49.70 -11.90
N PRO A 173 19.33 -49.86 -13.19
CA PRO A 173 20.47 -50.65 -13.61
C PRO A 173 21.76 -50.15 -12.92
N MET A 174 22.62 -51.09 -12.53
CA MET A 174 23.85 -50.79 -11.77
C MET A 174 24.76 -49.81 -12.52
N GLU A 175 24.78 -49.89 -13.86
CA GLU A 175 25.54 -48.99 -14.74
C GLU A 175 25.06 -47.52 -14.67
N MET A 176 23.78 -47.29 -14.37
CA MET A 176 23.17 -45.96 -14.35
C MET A 176 23.09 -45.35 -12.96
N ALA A 177 23.33 -46.13 -11.90
CA ALA A 177 23.17 -45.70 -10.51
C ALA A 177 24.05 -44.49 -10.17
N ALA A 178 25.34 -44.53 -10.53
CA ALA A 178 26.28 -43.43 -10.26
C ALA A 178 25.87 -42.13 -10.96
N LEU A 179 25.51 -42.22 -12.24
CA LEU A 179 25.07 -41.08 -13.03
C LEU A 179 23.77 -40.48 -12.47
N TYR A 180 22.83 -41.33 -12.06
CA TYR A 180 21.56 -40.90 -11.47
C TYR A 180 21.76 -40.20 -10.12
N HIS A 181 22.60 -40.74 -9.22
CA HIS A 181 22.88 -40.11 -7.93
C HIS A 181 23.62 -38.78 -8.11
N LEU A 182 24.59 -38.70 -9.03
CA LEU A 182 25.27 -37.45 -9.34
C LEU A 182 24.30 -36.41 -9.92
N GLY A 183 23.43 -36.82 -10.86
CA GLY A 183 22.42 -35.94 -11.44
C GLY A 183 21.41 -35.43 -10.42
N THR A 184 20.88 -36.31 -9.56
CA THR A 184 19.96 -35.91 -8.48
C THR A 184 20.63 -35.00 -7.46
N PHE A 185 21.91 -35.22 -7.14
CA PHE A 185 22.69 -34.31 -6.31
C PHE A 185 22.83 -32.92 -6.94
N MET A 186 23.21 -32.84 -8.22
CA MET A 186 23.34 -31.58 -8.95
C MET A 186 22.02 -30.81 -9.03
N VAL A 187 20.91 -31.51 -9.31
CA VAL A 187 19.57 -30.90 -9.32
C VAL A 187 19.18 -30.44 -7.92
N GLY A 188 19.39 -31.26 -6.89
CA GLY A 188 19.13 -30.89 -5.50
C GLY A 188 19.89 -29.65 -5.06
N PHE A 189 21.18 -29.59 -5.40
CA PHE A 189 22.03 -28.43 -5.13
C PHE A 189 21.56 -27.18 -5.88
N LEU A 190 21.23 -27.30 -7.17
CA LEU A 190 20.70 -26.18 -7.96
C LEU A 190 19.39 -25.64 -7.37
N VAL A 191 18.48 -26.53 -6.94
CA VAL A 191 17.22 -26.14 -6.29
C VAL A 191 17.49 -25.43 -4.97
N LEU A 192 18.43 -25.91 -4.16
CA LEU A 192 18.82 -25.24 -2.91
C LEU A 192 19.38 -23.83 -3.17
N VAL A 193 20.29 -23.68 -4.13
CA VAL A 193 20.86 -22.38 -4.50
C VAL A 193 19.78 -21.44 -5.02
N LEU A 194 18.86 -21.93 -5.86
CA LEU A 194 17.74 -21.14 -6.37
C LEU A 194 16.82 -20.68 -5.24
N LEU A 195 16.50 -21.56 -4.28
CA LEU A 195 15.71 -21.20 -3.11
C LEU A 195 16.45 -20.19 -2.22
N ALA A 196 17.75 -20.35 -2.01
CA ALA A 196 18.56 -19.38 -1.26
C ALA A 196 18.53 -18.00 -1.91
N PHE A 197 18.68 -17.93 -3.25
CA PHE A 197 18.57 -16.67 -3.98
C PHE A 197 17.16 -16.07 -3.90
N LEU A 198 16.10 -16.90 -3.95
CA LEU A 198 14.73 -16.42 -3.75
C LEU A 198 14.50 -15.85 -2.35
N PHE A 199 15.06 -16.48 -1.31
CA PHE A 199 15.02 -15.98 0.06
C PHE A 199 15.78 -14.66 0.21
N GLU A 200 16.98 -14.58 -0.35
CA GLU A 200 17.79 -13.35 -0.31
C GLU A 200 17.05 -12.20 -1.00
N ARG A 201 16.50 -12.45 -2.18
CA ARG A 201 15.69 -11.47 -2.90
C ARG A 201 14.43 -11.05 -2.12
N GLU A 202 13.75 -12.00 -1.46
CA GLU A 202 12.60 -11.66 -0.61
C GLU A 202 13.00 -10.80 0.59
N ARG A 203 14.17 -11.07 1.17
CA ARG A 203 14.76 -10.27 2.26
C ARG A 203 15.10 -8.86 1.81
N GLU A 204 15.79 -8.70 0.68
CA GLU A 204 16.12 -7.39 0.09
C GLU A 204 14.86 -6.57 -0.21
N ASP A 205 13.85 -7.17 -0.85
CA ASP A 205 12.57 -6.52 -1.14
C ASP A 205 11.87 -6.05 0.15
N ALA A 206 11.95 -6.83 1.24
CA ALA A 206 11.36 -6.48 2.51
C ALA A 206 12.07 -5.29 3.17
N LEU A 207 13.41 -5.32 3.18
CA LEU A 207 14.23 -4.22 3.71
C LEU A 207 14.01 -2.92 2.95
N LEU A 208 13.99 -2.96 1.61
CA LEU A 208 13.73 -1.78 0.78
C LEU A 208 12.35 -1.17 1.06
N ARG A 209 11.32 -2.00 1.25
CA ARG A 209 9.98 -1.50 1.58
C ARG A 209 9.93 -0.84 2.95
N GLU A 210 10.65 -1.40 3.91
CA GLU A 210 10.75 -0.81 5.25
C GLU A 210 11.49 0.53 5.20
N GLU A 211 12.59 0.60 4.44
CA GLU A 211 13.35 1.83 4.24
C GLU A 211 12.53 2.91 3.53
N ILE A 212 11.82 2.58 2.45
CA ILE A 212 10.92 3.53 1.74
C ILE A 212 9.82 4.03 2.68
N LYS A 213 9.20 3.15 3.48
CA LYS A 213 8.18 3.55 4.46
C LYS A 213 8.76 4.46 5.53
N ALA A 214 9.94 4.13 6.06
CA ALA A 214 10.62 4.93 7.07
C ALA A 214 11.04 6.30 6.50
N GLN A 215 11.51 6.35 5.26
CA GLN A 215 11.86 7.59 4.58
C GLN A 215 10.61 8.44 4.33
N ALA A 216 9.54 7.87 3.80
CA ALA A 216 8.28 8.59 3.59
C ALA A 216 7.72 9.17 4.89
N LEU A 217 7.81 8.42 6.00
CA LEU A 217 7.41 8.92 7.32
C LEU A 217 8.32 10.06 7.80
N ARG A 218 9.65 9.94 7.62
CA ARG A 218 10.61 10.99 7.96
C ARG A 218 10.41 12.25 7.13
N GLU A 219 10.18 12.11 5.82
CA GLU A 219 9.91 13.23 4.92
C GLU A 219 8.59 13.92 5.24
N SER A 220 7.53 13.14 5.49
CA SER A 220 6.23 13.70 5.92
C SER A 220 6.34 14.45 7.24
N ARG A 221 7.05 13.88 8.23
CA ARG A 221 7.31 14.56 9.50
C ARG A 221 8.09 15.86 9.29
N LYS A 222 9.21 15.79 8.57
CA LYS A 222 10.04 16.96 8.29
C LYS A 222 9.25 18.05 7.56
N TYR A 223 8.39 17.67 6.62
CA TYR A 223 7.53 18.61 5.91
C TYR A 223 6.54 19.32 6.86
N MET A 224 5.93 18.58 7.79
CA MET A 224 5.07 19.19 8.82
C MET A 224 5.85 20.14 9.74
N ASP A 225 7.03 19.73 10.20
CA ASP A 225 7.90 20.55 11.03
C ASP A 225 8.29 21.84 10.29
N ASP A 226 8.64 21.73 9.00
CA ASP A 226 8.97 22.88 8.13
C ASP A 226 7.76 23.82 7.92
N LEU A 227 6.54 23.28 7.76
CA LEU A 227 5.32 24.07 7.63
C LEU A 227 5.03 24.87 8.91
N LEU A 228 5.11 24.24 10.07
CA LEU A 228 4.92 24.93 11.35
C LEU A 228 6.01 25.96 11.58
N ALA A 229 7.27 25.62 11.35
CA ALA A 229 8.41 26.50 11.54
C ALA A 229 8.36 27.76 10.66
N ARG A 230 7.75 27.67 9.46
CA ARG A 230 7.62 28.80 8.52
C ARG A 230 6.26 29.48 8.57
N SER A 231 5.33 29.02 9.41
CA SER A 231 4.02 29.66 9.56
C SER A 231 4.19 31.05 10.18
N PRO A 232 3.71 32.12 9.52
CA PRO A 232 3.76 33.48 10.07
C PRO A 232 2.72 33.71 11.18
N VAL A 233 1.83 32.74 11.41
CA VAL A 233 0.78 32.82 12.44
C VAL A 233 1.28 32.08 13.67
N PRO A 234 1.32 32.72 14.86
CA PRO A 234 1.59 32.07 16.14
C PRO A 234 0.71 30.83 16.30
N THR A 235 1.33 29.65 16.29
CA THR A 235 0.66 28.35 16.31
C THR A 235 1.38 27.40 17.26
N PHE A 236 0.63 26.74 18.13
CA PHE A 236 1.12 25.68 19.00
C PHE A 236 0.16 24.49 19.04
N ILE A 237 0.69 23.32 19.41
CA ILE A 237 -0.08 22.07 19.48
C ILE A 237 0.09 21.45 20.87
N LEU A 238 -1.00 20.92 21.40
CA LEU A 238 -1.08 20.15 22.64
C LEU A 238 -1.29 18.66 22.38
N ASP A 239 -0.68 17.82 23.21
CA ASP A 239 -1.02 16.39 23.31
C ASP A 239 -2.23 16.14 24.24
N ARG A 240 -2.66 14.87 24.33
CA ARG A 240 -3.73 14.42 25.26
C ARG A 240 -3.46 14.71 26.74
N ASN A 241 -2.22 15.03 27.12
CA ASN A 241 -1.83 15.29 28.50
C ASN A 241 -1.68 16.79 28.78
N HIS A 242 -2.23 17.65 27.92
CA HIS A 242 -2.12 19.10 28.02
C HIS A 242 -0.68 19.62 27.97
N ARG A 243 0.21 18.91 27.26
CA ARG A 243 1.61 19.32 27.09
C ARG A 243 1.82 19.88 25.69
N VAL A 244 2.55 20.99 25.62
CA VAL A 244 2.95 21.60 24.36
C VAL A 244 3.92 20.66 23.64
N VAL A 245 3.52 20.17 22.47
CA VAL A 245 4.34 19.31 21.61
C VAL A 245 4.98 20.08 20.46
N GLU A 246 4.35 21.17 20.01
CA GLU A 246 4.88 22.06 18.99
C GLU A 246 4.70 23.52 19.39
N TRP A 247 5.72 24.33 19.14
CA TRP A 247 5.73 25.76 19.41
C TRP A 247 6.48 26.48 18.30
N ASN A 248 5.75 27.13 17.39
CA ASN A 248 6.38 27.70 16.20
C ASN A 248 7.14 29.01 16.48
N PRO A 249 8.02 29.46 15.56
CA PRO A 249 8.78 30.70 15.75
C PRO A 249 7.92 31.96 15.91
N ALA A 250 6.74 32.02 15.27
CA ALA A 250 5.82 33.13 15.45
C ALA A 250 5.27 33.21 16.90
N CYS A 251 5.07 32.08 17.58
CA CYS A 251 4.77 32.07 19.01
C CYS A 251 5.93 32.60 19.85
N GLN A 252 7.18 32.28 19.51
CA GLN A 252 8.35 32.84 20.20
C GLN A 252 8.43 34.36 19.99
N GLU A 253 8.16 34.87 18.79
CA GLU A 253 8.16 36.30 18.52
C GLU A 253 7.05 37.04 19.29
N LEU A 254 5.86 36.44 19.34
CA LEU A 254 4.71 37.01 20.04
C LEU A 254 4.88 37.03 21.58
N THR A 255 5.41 35.95 22.14
CA THR A 255 5.45 35.73 23.61
C THR A 255 6.82 36.02 24.24
N GLY A 256 7.90 35.94 23.45
CA GLY A 256 9.28 35.94 23.93
C GLY A 256 9.76 34.60 24.51
N VAL A 257 8.92 33.55 24.53
CA VAL A 257 9.23 32.25 25.14
C VAL A 257 9.92 31.32 24.13
N LEU A 258 11.05 30.75 24.53
CA LEU A 258 11.82 29.81 23.70
C LEU A 258 11.15 28.43 23.68
N PRO A 259 11.18 27.70 22.54
CA PRO A 259 10.65 26.34 22.46
C PRO A 259 11.22 25.40 23.55
N GLY A 260 12.53 25.48 23.84
CA GLY A 260 13.17 24.66 24.86
C GLY A 260 12.67 24.89 26.30
N GLU A 261 11.96 25.99 26.56
CA GLU A 261 11.41 26.30 27.87
C GLU A 261 9.97 25.81 28.05
N ILE A 262 9.23 25.62 26.95
CA ILE A 262 7.78 25.32 26.96
C ILE A 262 7.43 23.93 26.47
N LEU A 263 8.24 23.33 25.57
CA LEU A 263 7.99 21.99 25.05
C LEU A 263 7.96 20.95 26.19
N GLY A 264 6.94 20.08 26.16
CA GLY A 264 6.70 19.06 27.18
C GLY A 264 6.08 19.57 28.49
N LYS A 265 5.80 20.87 28.59
CA LYS A 265 5.12 21.50 29.74
C LYS A 265 3.72 21.99 29.32
N GLY A 266 2.96 22.49 30.29
CA GLY A 266 1.67 23.14 30.00
C GLY A 266 1.84 24.45 29.23
N VAL A 267 0.73 24.95 28.68
CA VAL A 267 0.70 26.21 27.92
C VAL A 267 1.21 27.39 28.75
N TRP A 268 1.89 28.32 28.07
CA TRP A 268 2.37 29.58 28.64
C TRP A 268 1.23 30.36 29.32
N ASP A 269 1.49 30.87 30.53
CA ASP A 269 0.46 31.50 31.37
C ASP A 269 -0.26 32.67 30.68
N GLY A 270 0.40 33.37 29.76
CA GLY A 270 -0.19 34.48 29.02
C GLY A 270 -1.26 34.08 27.99
N PHE A 271 -1.41 32.79 27.68
CA PHE A 271 -2.49 32.26 26.83
C PHE A 271 -3.61 31.58 27.65
N LYS A 272 -3.54 31.60 28.98
CA LYS A 272 -4.57 30.99 29.84
C LYS A 272 -5.81 31.87 29.94
N ILE A 273 -6.97 31.24 29.87
CA ILE A 273 -8.30 31.82 30.02
C ILE A 273 -8.81 31.45 31.41
N GLY A 274 -8.63 32.35 32.38
CA GLY A 274 -9.01 32.11 33.78
C GLY A 274 -8.26 30.92 34.40
N GLN A 275 -9.00 30.01 35.05
CA GLN A 275 -8.42 28.79 35.64
C GLN A 275 -8.44 27.56 34.70
N LYS A 276 -8.99 27.68 33.49
CA LYS A 276 -9.30 26.54 32.62
C LYS A 276 -8.24 26.25 31.53
N GLY A 277 -7.01 26.74 31.69
CA GLY A 277 -5.96 26.56 30.67
C GLY A 277 -6.17 27.44 29.44
N SER A 278 -5.64 27.04 28.28
CA SER A 278 -5.80 27.76 27.00
C SER A 278 -7.06 27.33 26.23
N LEU A 279 -7.35 27.97 25.10
CA LEU A 279 -8.47 27.57 24.24
C LEU A 279 -8.29 26.14 23.70
N ALA A 280 -7.05 25.72 23.40
CA ALA A 280 -6.73 24.34 23.05
C ALA A 280 -6.97 23.36 24.21
N ASP A 281 -6.68 23.74 25.47
CA ASP A 281 -7.01 22.87 26.62
C ASP A 281 -8.52 22.62 26.70
N LEU A 282 -9.33 23.68 26.54
CA LEU A 282 -10.79 23.58 26.52
C LEU A 282 -11.32 22.69 25.39
N VAL A 283 -10.76 22.83 24.18
CA VAL A 283 -11.13 22.00 23.02
C VAL A 283 -10.67 20.54 23.19
N LEU A 284 -9.58 20.31 23.91
CA LEU A 284 -9.06 18.97 24.20
C LEU A 284 -9.98 18.21 25.19
N ASP A 285 -10.45 18.90 26.23
CA ASP A 285 -11.32 18.32 27.27
C ASP A 285 -12.72 18.00 26.73
N GLU A 286 -13.37 18.98 26.09
CA GLU A 286 -14.74 18.83 25.60
C GLU A 286 -14.92 19.56 24.24
N PRO A 287 -14.66 18.89 23.11
CA PRO A 287 -14.73 19.49 21.76
C PRO A 287 -16.08 20.12 21.40
N GLY A 288 -17.15 19.76 22.12
CA GLY A 288 -18.52 20.25 21.92
C GLY A 288 -19.07 21.15 23.03
N ALA A 289 -18.36 21.38 24.14
CA ALA A 289 -18.88 22.13 25.30
C ALA A 289 -18.25 23.51 25.50
N VAL A 290 -17.38 23.93 24.57
CA VAL A 290 -16.74 25.25 24.60
C VAL A 290 -17.78 26.38 24.56
N GLU A 291 -18.95 26.10 23.97
CA GLU A 291 -20.14 26.96 23.88
C GLU A 291 -20.75 27.29 25.26
N GLU A 292 -20.68 26.38 26.24
CA GLU A 292 -21.26 26.54 27.57
C GLU A 292 -20.29 27.23 28.56
N HIS A 293 -18.98 27.15 28.27
CA HIS A 293 -17.92 27.58 29.17
C HIS A 293 -17.43 29.02 28.94
N VAL A 294 -17.75 29.65 27.80
CA VAL A 294 -17.26 30.99 27.42
C VAL A 294 -18.35 31.83 26.72
N GLN A 295 -19.01 32.71 27.48
CA GLN A 295 -20.16 33.54 27.03
C GLN A 295 -19.85 34.57 25.91
N GLU A 296 -18.58 34.79 25.56
CA GLU A 296 -18.15 35.74 24.51
C GLU A 296 -17.44 35.08 23.31
N ALA A 297 -17.38 33.74 23.25
CA ALA A 297 -16.78 33.04 22.11
C ALA A 297 -17.69 33.16 20.89
N ILE A 298 -17.15 33.69 19.79
CA ILE A 298 -17.86 33.72 18.50
C ILE A 298 -17.55 32.39 17.83
N LEU A 299 -18.45 31.41 17.97
CA LEU A 299 -18.40 30.23 17.13
C LEU A 299 -18.53 30.66 15.67
N SER A 300 -17.42 30.66 14.95
CA SER A 300 -17.47 30.45 13.52
C SER A 300 -18.02 29.04 13.33
N HIS A 301 -19.31 28.92 12.97
CA HIS A 301 -19.90 27.68 12.48
C HIS A 301 -19.23 27.29 11.15
N SER A 302 -17.94 26.98 11.18
CA SER A 302 -17.27 26.32 10.08
C SER A 302 -17.58 24.84 10.20
N GLU A 303 -17.90 24.20 9.07
CA GLU A 303 -18.19 22.76 8.98
C GLU A 303 -17.03 21.88 9.48
N SER A 304 -15.88 22.46 9.83
CA SER A 304 -14.65 21.81 10.28
C SER A 304 -14.42 21.77 11.80
N GLY A 305 -15.33 22.28 12.63
CA GLY A 305 -15.30 22.07 14.09
C GLY A 305 -14.26 22.91 14.87
N TRP A 306 -13.91 24.10 14.38
CA TRP A 306 -13.00 25.04 15.06
C TRP A 306 -13.76 26.04 15.94
N VAL A 307 -13.18 26.39 17.09
CA VAL A 307 -13.69 27.43 17.98
C VAL A 307 -12.85 28.69 17.84
N GLU A 308 -13.49 29.85 17.67
CA GLU A 308 -12.82 31.14 17.60
C GLU A 308 -13.28 32.08 18.73
N MET A 309 -12.37 32.93 19.19
CA MET A 309 -12.65 33.85 20.27
C MET A 309 -11.78 35.10 20.19
N ASP A 310 -12.40 36.28 20.28
CA ASP A 310 -11.70 37.56 20.40
C ASP A 310 -11.46 37.84 21.90
N MET A 311 -10.22 38.11 22.30
CA MET A 311 -9.91 38.47 23.68
C MET A 311 -8.76 39.49 23.74
N VAL A 312 -8.76 40.29 24.80
CA VAL A 312 -7.60 41.11 25.16
C VAL A 312 -6.74 40.30 26.13
N LEU A 313 -5.53 39.93 25.73
CA LEU A 313 -4.61 39.15 26.58
C LEU A 313 -3.73 40.10 27.41
N PRO A 314 -3.86 40.13 28.75
CA PRO A 314 -3.08 41.04 29.61
C PRO A 314 -1.58 40.71 29.64
N GLY A 315 -1.22 39.46 29.37
CA GLY A 315 0.16 38.96 29.40
C GLY A 315 0.99 39.30 28.16
N LEU A 316 0.36 39.78 27.07
CA LEU A 316 1.08 40.32 25.92
C LEU A 316 1.40 41.80 26.13
N LYS A 317 2.61 42.22 25.72
CA LYS A 317 3.05 43.62 25.78
C LYS A 317 1.98 44.53 25.16
N GLU A 318 1.42 45.43 25.98
CA GLU A 318 0.38 46.43 25.64
C GLU A 318 -1.08 45.96 25.53
N GLY A 319 -1.45 44.79 26.09
CA GLY A 319 -2.87 44.41 26.16
C GLY A 319 -3.52 44.33 24.77
N ARG A 320 -2.83 43.65 23.85
CA ARG A 320 -3.26 43.55 22.45
C ARG A 320 -4.56 42.74 22.36
N ARG A 321 -5.45 43.20 21.49
CA ARG A 321 -6.63 42.43 21.10
C ARG A 321 -6.20 41.35 20.12
N VAL A 322 -6.43 40.10 20.48
CA VAL A 322 -6.10 38.93 19.66
C VAL A 322 -7.36 38.15 19.34
N ARG A 323 -7.34 37.44 18.23
CA ARG A 323 -8.25 36.34 17.92
C ARG A 323 -7.52 35.04 18.16
N MET A 324 -8.06 34.20 19.02
CA MET A 324 -7.58 32.84 19.26
C MET A 324 -8.51 31.89 18.51
N SER A 325 -7.95 30.95 17.75
CA SER A 325 -8.71 29.89 17.10
C SER A 325 -8.13 28.55 17.53
N ALA A 326 -8.97 27.58 17.90
CA ALA A 326 -8.52 26.25 18.31
C ALA A 326 -9.35 25.14 17.65
N GLY A 327 -8.72 24.00 17.40
CA GLY A 327 -9.35 22.82 16.79
C GLY A 327 -8.78 21.53 17.36
N ALA A 328 -9.64 20.52 17.51
CA ALA A 328 -9.23 19.19 17.96
C ALA A 328 -8.54 18.42 16.83
N LEU A 329 -7.42 17.78 17.13
CA LEU A 329 -6.76 16.84 16.23
C LEU A 329 -7.28 15.44 16.55
N THR A 330 -8.08 14.84 15.66
CA THR A 330 -8.63 13.48 15.86
C THR A 330 -7.85 12.42 15.07
N ASP A 331 -7.86 11.19 15.56
CA ASP A 331 -7.39 10.04 14.77
C ASP A 331 -8.49 9.51 13.82
N GLU A 332 -8.17 8.47 13.04
CA GLU A 332 -9.10 7.84 12.08
C GLU A 332 -10.35 7.24 12.75
N THR A 333 -10.31 7.00 14.07
CA THR A 333 -11.44 6.48 14.84
C THR A 333 -12.31 7.58 15.43
N GLY A 334 -11.93 8.85 15.23
CA GLY A 334 -12.61 10.02 15.80
C GLY A 334 -12.17 10.36 17.23
N ALA A 335 -11.18 9.68 17.79
CA ALA A 335 -10.69 9.99 19.13
C ALA A 335 -9.70 11.17 19.10
N VAL A 336 -9.93 12.17 19.96
CA VAL A 336 -9.08 13.37 20.07
C VAL A 336 -7.67 12.97 20.50
N ARG A 337 -6.66 13.23 19.68
CA ARG A 337 -5.22 13.00 19.90
C ARG A 337 -4.47 14.22 20.42
N GLY A 338 -5.03 15.40 20.24
CA GLY A 338 -4.40 16.66 20.60
C GLY A 338 -5.29 17.83 20.23
N ALA A 339 -4.81 19.04 20.44
CA ALA A 339 -5.48 20.26 20.02
C ALA A 339 -4.46 21.23 19.42
N ILE A 340 -4.83 21.92 18.36
CA ILE A 340 -4.03 22.96 17.73
C ILE A 340 -4.67 24.31 18.02
N GLN A 341 -3.86 25.31 18.37
CA GLN A 341 -4.31 26.67 18.61
C GLN A 341 -3.47 27.67 17.83
N THR A 342 -4.14 28.62 17.20
CA THR A 342 -3.53 29.77 16.54
C THR A 342 -3.93 31.07 17.23
N VAL A 343 -3.07 32.07 17.16
CA VAL A 343 -3.33 33.40 17.72
C VAL A 343 -3.00 34.46 16.68
N THR A 344 -4.00 35.25 16.29
CA THR A 344 -3.88 36.32 15.31
C THR A 344 -4.11 37.66 15.99
N GLU A 345 -3.17 38.61 15.85
CA GLU A 345 -3.39 39.97 16.33
C GLU A 345 -4.46 40.68 15.49
N LEU A 346 -5.38 41.38 16.16
CA LEU A 346 -6.36 42.24 15.52
C LEU A 346 -5.94 43.71 15.65
N PRO A 347 -6.03 44.52 14.57
CA PRO A 347 -5.74 45.94 14.67
C PRO A 347 -6.72 46.61 15.65
N LEU A 348 -6.17 47.48 16.52
CA LEU A 348 -6.96 48.41 17.35
C LEU A 348 -7.86 49.22 16.41
N ARG A 349 -9.19 49.09 16.55
CA ARG A 349 -10.22 49.60 15.62
C ARG A 349 -9.87 50.96 14.99
N ALA A 350 -9.60 50.98 13.69
CA ALA A 350 -9.61 52.16 12.83
C ALA A 350 -10.09 51.83 11.39
N SER A 351 -11.23 51.15 11.24
CA SER A 351 -11.69 50.61 9.93
C SER A 351 -12.94 51.28 9.35
N GLY A 352 -13.38 52.44 9.88
CA GLY A 352 -14.53 53.16 9.32
C GLY A 352 -14.28 53.83 7.96
N GLY A 353 -13.02 54.13 7.62
CA GLY A 353 -12.64 54.82 6.38
C GLY A 353 -12.54 53.92 5.15
N ILE A 354 -12.00 52.70 5.31
CA ILE A 354 -11.67 51.81 4.19
C ILE A 354 -12.94 51.19 3.57
N LEU A 355 -13.92 50.81 4.40
CA LEU A 355 -15.22 50.32 3.93
C LEU A 355 -16.01 51.37 3.14
N LYS A 356 -15.88 52.65 3.49
CA LYS A 356 -16.48 53.77 2.74
C LYS A 356 -15.80 53.98 1.38
N ASP A 357 -14.49 53.85 1.30
CA ASP A 357 -13.77 54.01 0.03
C ASP A 357 -14.09 52.85 -0.93
N MET A 358 -14.09 51.60 -0.45
CA MET A 358 -14.43 50.42 -1.27
C MET A 358 -15.87 50.45 -1.78
N THR A 359 -16.84 50.83 -0.93
CA THR A 359 -18.24 50.96 -1.37
C THR A 359 -18.44 52.07 -2.39
N SER A 360 -17.67 53.17 -2.31
CA SER A 360 -17.71 54.23 -3.32
C SER A 360 -17.16 53.78 -4.68
N ARG A 361 -16.07 53.00 -4.69
CA ARG A 361 -15.45 52.47 -5.91
C ARG A 361 -16.34 51.43 -6.60
N LEU A 362 -17.00 50.57 -5.83
CA LEU A 362 -17.96 49.59 -6.35
C LEU A 362 -19.14 50.27 -7.06
N LYS A 363 -19.76 51.28 -6.42
CA LYS A 363 -20.85 52.04 -7.05
C LYS A 363 -20.42 52.75 -8.34
N LYS A 364 -19.19 53.28 -8.38
CA LYS A 364 -18.65 53.93 -9.58
C LYS A 364 -18.45 52.93 -10.72
N SER A 365 -17.88 51.75 -10.42
CA SER A 365 -17.69 50.68 -11.40
C SER A 365 -19.00 50.13 -11.96
N GLU A 366 -20.05 49.99 -11.13
CA GLU A 366 -21.36 49.54 -11.58
C GLU A 366 -22.03 50.55 -12.52
N ALA A 367 -21.90 51.85 -12.24
CA ALA A 367 -22.41 52.91 -13.11
C ALA A 367 -21.68 52.93 -14.48
N GLU A 368 -20.36 52.78 -14.49
CA GLU A 368 -19.57 52.70 -15.73
C GLU A 368 -19.91 51.44 -16.55
N ALA A 369 -20.20 50.31 -15.90
CA ALA A 369 -20.64 49.07 -16.55
C ALA A 369 -22.05 49.19 -17.16
N ALA A 370 -22.96 49.92 -16.51
CA ALA A 370 -24.29 50.18 -17.04
C ALA A 370 -24.24 51.07 -18.30
N GLU A 371 -23.42 52.13 -18.28
CA GLU A 371 -23.26 53.05 -19.41
C GLU A 371 -22.60 52.36 -20.62
N THR A 372 -21.59 51.52 -20.39
CA THR A 372 -20.95 50.73 -21.46
C THR A 372 -21.89 49.72 -22.07
N LYS A 373 -22.76 49.09 -21.28
CA LYS A 373 -23.80 48.17 -21.77
C LYS A 373 -24.83 48.89 -22.66
N GLU A 374 -25.20 50.11 -22.30
CA GLU A 374 -26.15 50.92 -23.08
C GLU A 374 -25.55 51.38 -24.42
N LYS A 375 -24.30 51.84 -24.41
CA LYS A 375 -23.54 52.16 -25.63
C LYS A 375 -23.36 50.94 -26.55
N LEU A 376 -23.10 49.76 -25.99
CA LEU A 376 -22.97 48.54 -26.79
C LEU A 376 -24.30 48.18 -27.48
N LYS A 377 -25.43 48.42 -26.80
CA LYS A 377 -26.76 48.16 -27.34
C LYS A 377 -27.09 49.09 -28.52
N SER A 378 -26.77 50.38 -28.42
CA SER A 378 -27.00 51.34 -29.51
C SER A 378 -26.15 51.02 -30.74
N VAL A 379 -24.86 50.69 -30.55
CA VAL A 379 -23.95 50.29 -31.65
C VAL A 379 -24.43 49.01 -32.34
N THR A 380 -24.98 48.06 -31.57
CA THR A 380 -25.54 46.82 -32.12
C THR A 380 -26.79 47.07 -32.96
N GLU A 381 -27.66 47.99 -32.54
CA GLU A 381 -28.84 48.41 -33.29
C GLU A 381 -28.45 49.10 -34.62
N GLU A 382 -27.47 50.02 -34.59
CA GLU A 382 -26.95 50.66 -35.81
C GLU A 382 -26.31 49.65 -36.78
N TYR A 383 -25.51 48.72 -36.26
CA TYR A 383 -24.90 47.65 -37.08
C TYR A 383 -25.97 46.80 -37.78
N ASN A 384 -27.03 46.43 -37.06
CA ASN A 384 -28.13 45.64 -37.63
C ASN A 384 -28.91 46.44 -38.69
N LEU A 385 -29.12 47.75 -38.47
CA LEU A 385 -29.76 48.64 -39.44
C LEU A 385 -28.93 48.75 -40.73
N LEU A 386 -27.60 48.94 -40.59
CA LEU A 386 -26.67 49.01 -41.71
C LEU A 386 -26.66 47.70 -42.51
N LYS A 387 -26.60 46.55 -41.82
CA LYS A 387 -26.65 45.23 -42.45
C LYS A 387 -27.94 45.03 -43.25
N LYS A 388 -29.08 45.49 -42.73
CA LYS A 388 -30.38 45.42 -43.41
C LYS A 388 -30.44 46.32 -44.65
N ASN A 389 -29.87 47.53 -44.57
CA ASN A 389 -29.79 48.46 -45.69
C ASN A 389 -28.86 47.95 -46.81
N ILE A 390 -27.71 47.37 -46.46
CA ILE A 390 -26.80 46.74 -47.43
C ILE A 390 -27.49 45.56 -48.13
N ALA A 391 -28.18 44.69 -47.37
CA ALA A 391 -28.93 43.57 -47.94
C ALA A 391 -30.04 44.04 -48.90
N ALA A 392 -30.74 45.12 -48.57
CA ALA A 392 -31.74 45.73 -49.45
C ALA A 392 -31.11 46.34 -50.72
N PHE A 393 -29.96 47.00 -50.60
CA PHE A 393 -29.24 47.57 -51.73
C PHE A 393 -28.71 46.52 -52.70
N ILE A 394 -28.19 45.39 -52.19
CA ILE A 394 -27.74 44.26 -53.00
C ILE A 394 -28.92 43.64 -53.76
N ARG A 395 -30.07 43.42 -53.10
CA ARG A 395 -31.30 42.91 -53.74
C ARG A 395 -31.79 43.80 -54.88
N LYS A 396 -31.70 45.12 -54.74
CA LYS A 396 -32.15 46.10 -55.75
C LYS A 396 -31.25 46.18 -56.98
N LYS A 397 -30.06 45.58 -56.93
CA LYS A 397 -29.09 45.53 -58.04
C LYS A 397 -29.19 44.23 -58.85
N GLU A 398 -29.96 43.26 -58.38
CA GLU A 398 -30.19 41.95 -59.01
C GLU A 398 -31.56 41.84 -59.72
N GLU A 399 -32.39 42.89 -59.67
CA GLU A 399 -33.59 43.00 -60.51
C GLU A 399 -33.19 43.64 -61.87
N PRO A 400 -33.39 42.94 -63.00
CA PRO A 400 -32.91 43.34 -64.34
C PRO A 400 -33.68 44.49 -64.99
#